data_AF-A0A1I7HHG6-F1
#
_entry.id   AF-A0A1I7HHG6-F1
#
_cell.length_a   1.000
_cell.length_b   1.000
_cell.length_c   1.000
_cell.angle_alpha   90.00
_cell.angle_beta   90.00
_cell.angle_gamma   90.00
#
_symmetry.space_group_name_H-M   'P 1'
#
loop_
_entity.id
_entity.type
_entity.pdbx_description
1 polymer ?
#
loop_
_entity_poly.entity_id
_entity_poly.type
_entity_poly.pdbx_seq_one_letter_code
_entity_poly.pdbx_strand_id
1 'polypeptide(L)'
;MYSLIIPSAKIVSQDLQKLGKLPAAIYPLNKGIVLDYIYELYGEKVSNMVIVTKEKADKVEGTVLKLPYKDIIQNEKLDELKDVGYTVLQGLKADESSNSVIINFADTIVEDVREEIEKDSFYYAEDEISEKWTYFEEENGVITSINDKTLNNSSKSESGKLFVGTFCIGDKEAFIGCLEDASHNENNIDSFYAALSVYSKTHKLKAVKANQWYDIGHSDKYYDTQLEVKAREFNHIEIDKSRGILKKYSDNVSKFLGEIKWYLKLPDDIEYVRPRIFSYSLSYEKPYVEMEFYSYHTLHELYLYGELSKSQWKSIFERIKFIITDFSRYKLKDENIKSALKSMYLDKSIERLEKLKKDERFIRFFNEDIKVNGVTYYSLSEIIEMLKVEIPKRLYNSEEFQIIHGDLCFANIMIDENLNFIKVIDPRGQFGKYDIYGDLRYELAKLFHSIDGKYDYIIKDLFDINLNKETNEIIYGVQDKERDFNLFNELKASFKDIIDKNYDEIELIESLLFLSMIPLHGESYNHQLAMLSTGVQILDRIIDIKK
;
A
#
# COMPACT_ATOMS: atom_id res chain seq x y z
N MET A 1 14.49 27.44 6.57
CA MET A 1 13.89 26.22 6.03
C MET A 1 14.93 25.57 5.13
N TYR A 2 15.02 24.24 5.14
CA TYR A 2 15.95 23.54 4.25
C TYR A 2 15.30 23.31 2.87
N SER A 3 16.09 23.00 1.86
CA SER A 3 15.60 22.26 0.68
C SER A 3 15.95 20.78 0.83
N LEU A 4 15.27 19.89 0.10
CA LEU A 4 15.55 18.46 0.09
C LEU A 4 15.88 18.00 -1.33
N ILE A 5 17.00 17.29 -1.50
CA ILE A 5 17.39 16.65 -2.76
C ILE A 5 17.28 15.14 -2.61
N ILE A 6 16.54 14.51 -3.52
CA ILE A 6 16.25 13.08 -3.54
C ILE A 6 16.84 12.48 -4.83
N PRO A 7 18.09 11.98 -4.81
CA PRO A 7 18.67 11.30 -5.96
C PRO A 7 17.97 9.95 -6.17
N SER A 8 17.29 9.80 -7.31
CA SER A 8 16.55 8.59 -7.71
C SER A 8 16.79 8.25 -9.19
N ALA A 9 18.04 8.40 -9.65
CA ALA A 9 18.38 8.29 -11.07
C ALA A 9 18.23 6.86 -11.64
N LYS A 10 18.47 5.82 -10.83
CA LYS A 10 18.40 4.41 -11.23
C LYS A 10 17.12 3.73 -10.76
N ILE A 11 16.69 2.71 -11.48
CA ILE A 11 15.72 1.75 -10.94
C ILE A 11 16.34 0.89 -9.84
N VAL A 12 15.48 0.32 -8.98
CA VAL A 12 15.92 -0.61 -7.92
C VAL A 12 16.72 -1.79 -8.45
N SER A 13 17.50 -2.43 -7.58
CA SER A 13 18.30 -3.62 -7.89
C SER A 13 17.47 -4.74 -8.53
N GLN A 14 18.12 -5.60 -9.32
CA GLN A 14 17.42 -6.64 -10.10
C GLN A 14 16.53 -7.55 -9.24
N ASP A 15 16.94 -7.82 -8.00
CA ASP A 15 16.21 -8.65 -7.06
C ASP A 15 14.89 -8.02 -6.61
N LEU A 16 14.80 -6.69 -6.62
CA LEU A 16 13.61 -5.89 -6.29
C LEU A 16 12.74 -5.59 -7.52
N GLN A 17 13.17 -5.90 -8.75
CA GLN A 17 12.40 -5.58 -9.95
C GLN A 17 11.17 -6.49 -10.18
N LYS A 18 10.84 -7.39 -9.23
CA LYS A 18 9.66 -8.27 -9.31
C LYS A 18 8.34 -7.51 -9.26
N LEU A 19 8.31 -6.39 -8.54
CA LEU A 19 7.19 -5.44 -8.55
C LEU A 19 7.15 -4.57 -9.82
N GLY A 20 8.19 -4.64 -10.65
CA GLY A 20 8.36 -3.83 -11.83
C GLY A 20 9.69 -3.09 -11.85
N LYS A 21 10.03 -2.54 -13.01
CA LYS A 21 11.22 -1.68 -13.17
C LYS A 21 10.85 -0.28 -12.72
N LEU A 22 10.96 -0.04 -11.41
CA LEU A 22 10.58 1.19 -10.73
C LEU A 22 11.81 1.88 -10.11
N PRO A 23 11.92 3.22 -10.20
CA PRO A 23 12.84 4.00 -9.37
C PRO A 23 12.53 3.85 -7.88
N ALA A 24 13.58 3.94 -7.05
CA ALA A 24 13.46 3.77 -5.60
C ALA A 24 12.45 4.74 -4.96
N ALA A 25 12.41 6.00 -5.41
CA ALA A 25 11.50 7.01 -4.88
C ALA A 25 10.01 6.60 -4.95
N ILE A 26 9.62 5.88 -6.01
CA ILE A 26 8.24 5.41 -6.19
C ILE A 26 8.10 3.91 -5.90
N TYR A 27 9.10 3.31 -5.27
CA TYR A 27 9.04 1.89 -4.96
C TYR A 27 7.98 1.66 -3.86
N PRO A 28 7.14 0.62 -3.96
CA PRO A 28 6.04 0.43 -3.01
C PRO A 28 6.60 0.11 -1.63
N LEU A 29 6.04 0.72 -0.59
CA LEU A 29 6.35 0.38 0.79
C LEU A 29 5.06 0.35 1.59
N ASN A 30 4.62 -0.86 1.95
CA ASN A 30 3.40 -1.13 2.71
C ASN A 30 2.15 -0.39 2.17
N LYS A 31 1.80 0.76 2.76
CA LYS A 31 0.59 1.50 2.44
C LYS A 31 0.76 2.60 1.39
N GLY A 32 1.98 2.87 0.93
CA GLY A 32 2.29 3.92 -0.03
C GLY A 32 3.54 3.60 -0.84
N ILE A 33 4.27 4.64 -1.21
CA ILE A 33 5.58 4.58 -1.86
C ILE A 33 6.64 5.25 -0.99
N VAL A 34 7.92 5.04 -1.28
CA VAL A 34 9.02 5.62 -0.48
C VAL A 34 8.90 7.14 -0.30
N LEU A 35 8.46 7.86 -1.35
CA LEU A 35 8.23 9.30 -1.27
C LEU A 35 7.22 9.71 -0.19
N ASP A 36 6.20 8.90 0.10
CA ASP A 36 5.22 9.22 1.17
C ASP A 36 5.93 9.29 2.52
N TYR A 37 6.80 8.32 2.81
CA TYR A 37 7.57 8.26 4.05
C TYR A 37 8.63 9.36 4.13
N ILE A 38 9.30 9.68 3.02
CA ILE A 38 10.23 10.82 2.97
C ILE A 38 9.47 12.13 3.20
N TYR A 39 8.30 12.32 2.59
CA TYR A 39 7.47 13.51 2.82
C TYR A 39 7.01 13.62 4.27
N GLU A 40 6.62 12.52 4.93
CA GLU A 40 6.29 12.52 6.36
C GLU A 40 7.46 12.96 7.26
N LEU A 41 8.71 12.65 6.88
CA LEU A 41 9.90 13.04 7.65
C LEU A 41 10.26 14.52 7.48
N TYR A 42 10.09 15.06 6.28
CA TYR A 42 10.68 16.34 5.88
C TYR A 42 9.69 17.41 5.46
N GLY A 43 8.46 17.07 5.07
CA GLY A 43 7.51 17.97 4.38
C GLY A 43 7.24 19.27 5.13
N GLU A 44 7.17 19.25 6.46
CA GLU A 44 6.98 20.45 7.29
C GLU A 44 8.28 21.24 7.55
N LYS A 45 9.45 20.63 7.28
CA LYS A 45 10.79 21.17 7.58
C LYS A 45 11.47 21.80 6.35
N VAL A 46 10.93 21.54 5.16
CA VAL A 46 11.53 21.94 3.87
C VAL A 46 10.61 22.86 3.09
N SER A 47 11.20 23.73 2.27
CA SER A 47 10.45 24.61 1.36
C SER A 47 10.26 24.04 -0.03
N ASN A 48 11.09 23.07 -0.42
CA ASN A 48 11.09 22.44 -1.74
C ASN A 48 11.71 21.03 -1.64
N MET A 49 11.23 20.10 -2.46
CA MET A 49 11.75 18.74 -2.61
C MET A 49 12.10 18.50 -4.07
N VAL A 50 13.39 18.44 -4.41
CA VAL A 50 13.85 18.14 -5.76
C VAL A 50 14.13 16.65 -5.91
N ILE A 51 13.37 15.97 -6.75
CA ILE A 51 13.59 14.56 -7.09
C ILE A 51 14.36 14.49 -8.40
N VAL A 52 15.56 13.93 -8.37
CA VAL A 52 16.44 13.84 -9.54
C VAL A 52 16.35 12.44 -10.14
N THR A 53 15.91 12.33 -11.39
CA THR A 53 15.58 11.06 -12.04
C THR A 53 16.26 10.88 -13.39
N LYS A 54 16.42 9.63 -13.83
CA LYS A 54 16.89 9.31 -15.19
C LYS A 54 16.14 8.13 -15.79
N GLU A 55 16.33 6.95 -15.23
CA GLU A 55 15.65 5.75 -15.68
C GLU A 55 14.19 5.80 -15.23
N LYS A 56 13.26 5.60 -16.17
CA LYS A 56 11.81 5.63 -15.89
C LYS A 56 11.33 6.94 -15.23
N ALA A 57 11.98 8.07 -15.52
CA ALA A 57 11.60 9.41 -15.05
C ALA A 57 10.11 9.72 -15.25
N ASP A 58 9.56 9.41 -16.43
CA ASP A 58 8.15 9.66 -16.76
C ASP A 58 7.17 8.96 -15.78
N LYS A 59 7.58 7.83 -15.18
CA LYS A 59 6.77 7.17 -14.14
C LYS A 59 6.80 7.92 -12.83
N VAL A 60 7.94 8.47 -12.45
CA VAL A 60 8.06 9.30 -11.25
C VAL A 60 7.22 10.55 -11.43
N GLU A 61 7.37 11.25 -12.56
CA GLU A 61 6.55 12.42 -12.90
C GLU A 61 5.04 12.10 -12.85
N GLY A 62 4.62 11.03 -13.53
CA GLY A 62 3.21 10.62 -13.54
C GLY A 62 2.68 10.21 -12.16
N THR A 63 3.53 9.67 -11.29
CA THR A 63 3.17 9.33 -9.90
C THR A 63 3.09 10.60 -9.05
N VAL A 64 4.07 11.50 -9.14
CA VAL A 64 4.11 12.76 -8.39
C VAL A 64 2.88 13.62 -8.68
N LEU A 65 2.41 13.69 -9.93
CA LEU A 65 1.21 14.45 -10.28
C LEU A 65 -0.07 14.03 -9.53
N LYS A 66 -0.08 12.80 -9.02
CA LYS A 66 -1.19 12.20 -8.25
C LYS A 66 -1.04 12.38 -6.74
N LEU A 67 0.13 12.79 -6.25
CA LEU A 67 0.38 12.92 -4.82
C LEU A 67 -0.29 14.17 -4.25
N PRO A 68 -0.85 14.10 -3.03
CA PRO A 68 -1.52 15.25 -2.41
C PRO A 68 -0.54 16.39 -2.07
N TYR A 69 0.76 16.09 -2.00
CA TYR A 69 1.84 17.03 -1.72
C TYR A 69 2.70 17.34 -2.96
N LYS A 70 2.16 17.17 -4.17
CA LYS A 70 2.90 17.44 -5.42
C LYS A 70 3.44 18.86 -5.55
N ASP A 71 2.81 19.85 -4.92
CA ASP A 71 3.13 21.26 -5.07
C ASP A 71 4.49 21.65 -4.44
N ILE A 72 5.00 20.85 -3.49
CA ILE A 72 6.35 21.03 -2.93
C ILE A 72 7.42 20.26 -3.71
N ILE A 73 7.03 19.45 -4.71
CA ILE A 73 7.95 18.57 -5.44
C ILE A 73 8.32 19.18 -6.79
N GLN A 74 9.62 19.33 -7.01
CA GLN A 74 10.23 19.64 -8.30
C GLN A 74 10.86 18.36 -8.89
N ASN A 75 10.46 17.99 -10.11
CA ASN A 75 11.09 16.88 -10.83
C ASN A 75 12.24 17.42 -11.68
N GLU A 76 13.44 16.87 -11.49
CA GLU A 76 14.64 17.18 -12.28
C GLU A 76 15.05 15.93 -13.07
N LYS A 77 15.06 16.00 -14.40
CA LYS A 77 15.33 14.85 -15.27
C LYS A 77 16.72 14.98 -15.89
N LEU A 78 17.58 14.02 -15.61
CA LEU A 78 18.94 14.00 -16.11
C LEU A 78 19.01 13.66 -17.61
N ASP A 79 19.98 14.24 -18.30
CA ASP A 79 20.30 13.91 -19.69
C ASP A 79 21.11 12.63 -19.84
N GLU A 80 21.93 12.30 -18.84
CA GLU A 80 22.78 11.11 -18.81
C GLU A 80 22.83 10.49 -17.42
N LEU A 81 23.17 9.19 -17.37
CA LEU A 81 23.34 8.48 -16.12
C LEU A 81 24.83 8.46 -15.75
N LYS A 82 25.16 8.99 -14.57
CA LYS A 82 26.50 8.95 -13.97
C LYS A 82 26.41 8.42 -12.53
N ASP A 83 27.38 8.79 -11.70
CA ASP A 83 27.44 8.45 -10.29
C ASP A 83 26.47 9.29 -9.43
N VAL A 84 26.44 9.02 -8.12
CA VAL A 84 25.51 9.71 -7.22
C VAL A 84 25.89 11.18 -7.07
N GLY A 85 27.18 11.50 -7.04
CA GLY A 85 27.64 12.89 -6.94
C GLY A 85 27.16 13.76 -8.09
N TYR A 86 27.21 13.27 -9.34
CA TYR A 86 26.62 13.98 -10.48
C TYR A 86 25.11 14.21 -10.31
N THR A 87 24.38 13.18 -9.85
CA THR A 87 22.93 13.26 -9.64
C THR A 87 22.58 14.32 -8.59
N VAL A 88 23.31 14.34 -7.47
CA VAL A 88 23.14 15.33 -6.42
C VAL A 88 23.49 16.73 -6.93
N LEU A 89 24.59 16.89 -7.67
CA LEU A 89 25.02 18.17 -8.23
C LEU A 89 23.92 18.80 -9.11
N GLN A 90 23.28 18.02 -9.98
CA GLN A 90 22.18 18.54 -10.80
C GLN A 90 20.97 18.95 -9.95
N GLY A 91 20.60 18.15 -8.93
CA GLY A 91 19.53 18.53 -8.01
C GLY A 91 19.82 19.81 -7.23
N LEU A 92 21.06 19.99 -6.77
CA LEU A 92 21.48 21.20 -6.09
C LEU A 92 21.42 22.43 -7.00
N LYS A 93 21.86 22.29 -8.26
CA LYS A 93 21.79 23.37 -9.26
C LYS A 93 20.36 23.74 -9.65
N ALA A 94 19.45 22.77 -9.64
CA ALA A 94 18.04 22.97 -9.97
C ALA A 94 17.24 23.62 -8.83
N ASP A 95 17.68 23.47 -7.59
CA ASP A 95 17.08 24.10 -6.42
C ASP A 95 17.58 25.54 -6.26
N GLU A 96 16.69 26.53 -6.17
CA GLU A 96 17.04 27.92 -5.85
C GLU A 96 16.51 28.34 -4.47
N SER A 97 15.90 27.43 -3.72
CA SER A 97 15.03 27.79 -2.58
C SER A 97 15.77 28.00 -1.25
N SER A 98 16.93 27.37 -1.04
CA SER A 98 17.67 27.48 0.23
C SER A 98 19.17 27.25 0.06
N ASN A 99 19.97 27.90 0.92
CA ASN A 99 21.42 27.68 1.02
C ASN A 99 21.78 26.48 1.91
N SER A 100 20.85 25.99 2.74
CA SER A 100 21.07 24.79 3.54
C SER A 100 20.16 23.68 3.01
N VAL A 101 20.75 22.52 2.77
CA VAL A 101 20.11 21.45 2.00
C VAL A 101 20.24 20.12 2.72
N ILE A 102 19.18 19.33 2.65
CA ILE A 102 19.17 17.93 3.05
C ILE A 102 19.28 17.11 1.78
N ILE A 103 20.14 16.09 1.80
CA ILE A 103 20.27 15.13 0.72
C ILE A 103 19.86 13.78 1.31
N ASN A 104 18.76 13.21 0.80
CA ASN A 104 18.26 11.92 1.25
C ASN A 104 18.12 11.00 0.06
N PHE A 105 18.90 9.92 0.03
CA PHE A 105 18.84 8.94 -1.05
C PHE A 105 17.46 8.30 -1.12
N ALA A 106 16.98 8.06 -2.34
CA ALA A 106 15.59 7.66 -2.57
C ALA A 106 15.24 6.25 -2.08
N ASP A 107 16.24 5.46 -1.70
CA ASP A 107 16.16 4.11 -1.14
C ASP A 107 16.40 4.08 0.38
N THR A 108 16.54 5.24 1.03
CA THR A 108 16.83 5.36 2.46
C THR A 108 15.70 6.08 3.20
N ILE A 109 15.26 5.51 4.32
CA ILE A 109 14.45 6.20 5.33
C ILE A 109 15.18 6.14 6.69
N VAL A 110 15.41 7.29 7.32
CA VAL A 110 16.00 7.40 8.66
C VAL A 110 15.04 8.15 9.58
N GLU A 111 14.39 7.43 10.50
CA GLU A 111 13.37 8.06 11.36
C GLU A 111 13.96 8.95 12.45
N ASP A 112 15.21 8.72 12.87
CA ASP A 112 15.89 9.53 13.89
C ASP A 112 15.94 11.03 13.52
N VAL A 113 15.79 11.36 12.23
CA VAL A 113 15.75 12.74 11.71
C VAL A 113 14.53 13.54 12.22
N ARG A 114 13.52 12.86 12.79
CA ARG A 114 12.35 13.52 13.37
C ARG A 114 12.72 14.44 14.55
N GLU A 115 13.76 14.11 15.32
CA GLU A 115 14.13 14.81 16.56
C GLU A 115 14.70 16.22 16.31
N GLU A 116 15.81 16.33 15.58
CA GLU A 116 16.42 17.63 15.22
C GLU A 116 17.28 17.48 13.95
N ILE A 117 17.21 18.46 13.04
CA ILE A 117 18.05 18.50 11.83
C ILE A 117 19.19 19.50 12.06
N GLU A 118 20.33 18.98 12.46
CA GLU A 118 21.56 19.76 12.62
C GLU A 118 22.25 19.99 11.28
N LYS A 119 22.68 21.24 11.03
CA LYS A 119 23.50 21.58 9.87
C LYS A 119 24.85 20.88 9.94
N ASP A 120 25.42 20.59 8.77
CA ASP A 120 26.73 19.96 8.63
C ASP A 120 26.77 18.66 9.43
N SER A 121 25.83 17.77 9.12
CA SER A 121 25.69 16.47 9.77
C SER A 121 25.37 15.39 8.76
N PHE A 122 25.63 14.14 9.12
CA PHE A 122 25.21 12.98 8.35
C PHE A 122 24.93 11.80 9.25
N TYR A 123 24.09 10.89 8.77
CA TYR A 123 23.71 9.71 9.53
C TYR A 123 24.58 8.51 9.17
N TYR A 124 24.85 7.65 10.15
CA TYR A 124 25.61 6.42 9.97
C TYR A 124 25.01 5.24 10.72
N ALA A 125 25.33 4.03 10.26
CA ALA A 125 25.10 2.78 10.97
C ALA A 125 26.42 2.03 11.15
N GLU A 126 26.39 0.96 11.93
CA GLU A 126 27.53 0.05 12.11
C GLU A 126 27.12 -1.33 11.62
N ASP A 127 27.92 -1.91 10.72
CA ASP A 127 27.71 -3.26 10.19
C ASP A 127 29.07 -3.91 9.90
N GLU A 128 29.09 -5.22 9.69
CA GLU A 128 30.28 -5.94 9.25
C GLU A 128 30.73 -5.42 7.88
N ILE A 129 32.04 -5.16 7.72
CA ILE A 129 32.59 -4.61 6.48
C ILE A 129 32.31 -5.55 5.29
N SER A 130 31.66 -5.02 4.25
CA SER A 130 31.24 -5.76 3.06
C SER A 130 31.30 -4.89 1.79
N GLU A 131 31.14 -5.50 0.62
CA GLU A 131 31.07 -4.77 -0.66
C GLU A 131 29.71 -4.09 -0.90
N LYS A 132 28.74 -4.26 0.01
CA LYS A 132 27.39 -3.68 -0.12
C LYS A 132 27.39 -2.18 0.15
N TRP A 133 28.18 -1.73 1.13
CA TRP A 133 28.09 -0.40 1.72
C TRP A 133 29.34 0.43 1.47
N THR A 134 29.22 1.75 1.68
CA THR A 134 30.34 2.68 1.69
C THR A 134 30.67 3.04 3.14
N TYR A 135 31.88 2.72 3.57
CA TYR A 135 32.36 2.92 4.94
C TYR A 135 33.23 4.17 5.05
N PHE A 136 33.33 4.72 6.24
CA PHE A 136 34.17 5.90 6.51
C PHE A 136 34.85 5.83 7.87
N GLU A 137 35.94 6.58 7.98
CA GLU A 137 36.55 6.98 9.25
C GLU A 137 36.49 8.50 9.37
N GLU A 138 36.33 9.00 10.59
CA GLU A 138 36.35 10.43 10.88
C GLU A 138 37.18 10.74 12.12
N GLU A 139 37.82 11.91 12.11
CA GLU A 139 38.46 12.50 13.27
C GLU A 139 38.00 13.94 13.46
N ASN A 140 37.34 14.21 14.60
CA ASN A 140 36.86 15.55 14.98
C ASN A 140 35.99 16.23 13.91
N GLY A 141 35.15 15.44 13.23
CA GLY A 141 34.23 15.88 12.20
C GLY A 141 34.85 16.03 10.81
N VAL A 142 36.09 15.57 10.61
CA VAL A 142 36.75 15.52 9.29
C VAL A 142 36.81 14.07 8.84
N ILE A 143 36.30 13.77 7.65
CA ILE A 143 36.35 12.43 7.07
C ILE A 143 37.77 12.15 6.57
N THR A 144 38.45 11.19 7.20
CA THR A 144 39.86 10.87 6.95
C THR A 144 40.05 9.76 5.92
N SER A 145 39.11 8.81 5.85
CA SER A 145 39.13 7.72 4.88
C SER A 145 37.72 7.33 4.44
N ILE A 146 37.61 6.87 3.19
CA ILE A 146 36.39 6.33 2.59
C ILE A 146 36.76 5.02 1.92
N ASN A 147 36.02 3.96 2.25
CA ASN A 147 36.07 2.69 1.54
C ASN A 147 34.76 2.50 0.78
N ASP A 148 34.80 2.75 -0.53
CA ASP A 148 33.66 2.59 -1.41
C ASP A 148 33.68 1.20 -2.06
N LYS A 149 32.81 0.32 -1.55
CA LYS A 149 32.44 -0.98 -2.17
C LYS A 149 33.62 -1.83 -2.66
N THR A 150 34.78 -1.75 -1.99
CA THR A 150 35.98 -2.50 -2.37
C THR A 150 36.56 -3.25 -1.16
N LEU A 151 36.67 -4.58 -1.28
CA LEU A 151 37.40 -5.40 -0.32
C LEU A 151 38.89 -5.36 -0.64
N ASN A 152 39.70 -4.77 0.24
CA ASN A 152 41.07 -5.26 0.41
C ASN A 152 41.00 -6.51 1.29
N ASN A 153 41.40 -7.65 0.72
CA ASN A 153 41.49 -8.94 1.41
C ASN A 153 42.44 -8.86 2.62
N SER A 154 41.94 -8.44 3.78
CA SER A 154 42.61 -8.64 5.06
C SER A 154 41.58 -8.86 6.17
N SER A 155 41.29 -10.14 6.39
CA SER A 155 40.94 -10.77 7.68
C SER A 155 39.81 -10.17 8.56
N LYS A 156 38.66 -10.86 8.53
CA LYS A 156 37.74 -11.22 9.63
C LYS A 156 37.12 -10.09 10.50
N SER A 157 35.80 -10.00 10.42
CA SER A 157 34.87 -9.57 11.50
C SER A 157 35.16 -8.23 12.18
N GLU A 158 35.61 -7.23 11.42
CA GLU A 158 35.61 -5.84 11.91
C GLU A 158 34.30 -5.16 11.49
N SER A 159 33.64 -4.55 12.46
CA SER A 159 32.48 -3.68 12.24
C SER A 159 32.99 -2.30 11.84
N GLY A 160 32.46 -1.75 10.76
CA GLY A 160 32.79 -0.40 10.29
C GLY A 160 31.60 0.54 10.39
N LYS A 161 31.86 1.86 10.43
CA LYS A 161 30.81 2.88 10.29
C LYS A 161 30.51 3.08 8.80
N LEU A 162 29.24 2.97 8.43
CA LEU A 162 28.78 3.12 7.04
C LEU A 162 27.85 4.31 6.88
N PHE A 163 27.89 4.96 5.71
CA PHE A 163 26.93 6.00 5.36
C PHE A 163 25.56 5.40 5.05
N VAL A 164 24.50 5.95 5.65
CA VAL A 164 23.13 5.43 5.44
C VAL A 164 22.35 6.16 4.35
N GLY A 165 22.89 7.25 3.78
CA GLY A 165 22.26 7.97 2.66
C GLY A 165 21.51 9.25 3.03
N THR A 166 21.65 9.76 4.26
CA THR A 166 21.04 11.01 4.72
C THR A 166 22.11 12.00 5.21
N PHE A 167 22.14 13.19 4.60
CA PHE A 167 23.15 14.22 4.82
C PHE A 167 22.48 15.59 4.95
N CYS A 168 22.99 16.45 5.82
CA CYS A 168 22.58 17.84 5.97
C CYS A 168 23.78 18.76 5.74
N ILE A 169 23.71 19.57 4.70
CA ILE A 169 24.78 20.46 4.26
C ILE A 169 24.37 21.90 4.59
N GLY A 170 25.19 22.58 5.39
CA GLY A 170 24.94 23.95 5.84
C GLY A 170 25.20 25.00 4.75
N ASP A 171 26.26 24.79 3.95
CA ASP A 171 26.71 25.67 2.86
C ASP A 171 26.66 24.95 1.49
N LYS A 172 25.53 25.11 0.82
CA LYS A 172 25.25 24.52 -0.48
C LYS A 172 26.25 24.92 -1.56
N GLU A 173 26.62 26.19 -1.66
CA GLU A 173 27.52 26.68 -2.71
C GLU A 173 28.93 26.11 -2.56
N ALA A 174 29.43 26.04 -1.32
CA ALA A 174 30.72 25.40 -1.03
C ALA A 174 30.70 23.91 -1.41
N PHE A 175 29.59 23.21 -1.14
CA PHE A 175 29.45 21.80 -1.50
C PHE A 175 29.32 21.56 -3.01
N ILE A 176 28.62 22.45 -3.73
CA ILE A 176 28.58 22.43 -5.21
C ILE A 176 30.00 22.49 -5.78
N GLY A 177 30.83 23.43 -5.31
CA GLY A 177 32.24 23.52 -5.74
C GLY A 177 33.02 22.22 -5.47
N CYS A 178 32.80 21.60 -4.31
CA CYS A 178 33.43 20.31 -3.98
C CYS A 178 32.99 19.18 -4.93
N LEU A 179 31.71 19.13 -5.33
CA LEU A 179 31.17 18.15 -6.27
C LEU A 179 31.72 18.36 -7.69
N GLU A 180 31.81 19.61 -8.14
CA GLU A 180 32.39 19.94 -9.46
C GLU A 180 33.86 19.50 -9.53
N ASP A 181 34.65 19.81 -8.51
CA ASP A 181 36.06 19.38 -8.41
C ASP A 181 36.18 17.86 -8.34
N ALA A 182 35.32 17.19 -7.57
CA ALA A 182 35.32 15.73 -7.45
C ALA A 182 34.94 15.04 -8.77
N SER A 183 34.05 15.62 -9.57
CA SER A 183 33.60 15.07 -10.86
C SER A 183 34.71 14.95 -11.92
N HIS A 184 35.82 15.66 -11.74
CA HIS A 184 36.98 15.64 -12.63
C HIS A 184 38.08 14.65 -12.22
N ASN A 185 37.96 14.00 -11.05
CA ASN A 185 38.96 13.06 -10.55
C ASN A 185 38.62 11.61 -10.95
N GLU A 186 39.56 10.92 -11.62
CA GLU A 186 39.47 9.48 -11.94
C GLU A 186 39.81 8.60 -10.72
N ASN A 187 39.15 8.81 -9.59
CA ASN A 187 39.28 7.95 -8.42
C ASN A 187 38.22 6.83 -8.45
N ASN A 188 38.50 5.69 -7.82
CA ASN A 188 37.55 4.57 -7.65
C ASN A 188 36.42 4.84 -6.62
N ILE A 189 36.23 6.10 -6.20
CA ILE A 189 35.26 6.50 -5.18
C ILE A 189 34.21 7.37 -5.87
N ASP A 190 32.92 7.14 -5.59
CA ASP A 190 31.83 8.01 -6.07
C ASP A 190 32.11 9.49 -5.74
N SER A 191 31.91 10.38 -6.72
CA SER A 191 32.24 11.80 -6.58
C SER A 191 31.48 12.46 -5.43
N PHE A 192 30.34 11.92 -5.00
CA PHE A 192 29.62 12.37 -3.82
C PHE A 192 30.46 12.26 -2.55
N TYR A 193 31.00 11.07 -2.26
CA TYR A 193 31.75 10.83 -1.04
C TYR A 193 33.11 11.53 -1.08
N ALA A 194 33.74 11.60 -2.25
CA ALA A 194 34.95 12.39 -2.45
C ALA A 194 34.71 13.88 -2.12
N ALA A 195 33.63 14.46 -2.63
CA ALA A 195 33.23 15.83 -2.32
C ALA A 195 32.92 16.03 -0.83
N LEU A 196 32.24 15.07 -0.20
CA LEU A 196 31.92 15.12 1.23
C LEU A 196 33.19 15.13 2.10
N SER A 197 34.21 14.33 1.74
CA SER A 197 35.49 14.36 2.42
C SER A 197 36.20 15.70 2.27
N VAL A 198 36.20 16.30 1.08
CA VAL A 198 36.77 17.64 0.85
C VAL A 198 36.02 18.71 1.64
N TYR A 199 34.68 18.70 1.60
CA TYR A 199 33.83 19.63 2.34
C TYR A 199 34.08 19.57 3.85
N SER A 200 34.26 18.36 4.40
CA SER A 200 34.50 18.14 5.84
C SER A 200 35.75 18.84 6.39
N LYS A 201 36.72 19.17 5.52
CA LYS A 201 37.97 19.86 5.90
C LYS A 201 37.75 21.33 6.27
N THR A 202 36.76 21.97 5.67
CA THR A 202 36.40 23.38 5.94
C THR A 202 35.14 23.49 6.78
N HIS A 203 34.22 22.52 6.68
CA HIS A 203 32.97 22.44 7.40
C HIS A 203 32.90 21.12 8.17
N LYS A 204 33.25 21.15 9.46
CA LYS A 204 33.25 19.94 10.30
C LYS A 204 31.86 19.31 10.33
N LEU A 205 31.80 18.03 9.99
CA LEU A 205 30.56 17.25 9.93
C LEU A 205 30.33 16.50 11.24
N LYS A 206 29.10 16.55 11.76
CA LYS A 206 28.68 15.70 12.87
C LYS A 206 28.14 14.37 12.36
N ALA A 207 28.78 13.26 12.74
CA ALA A 207 28.28 11.91 12.49
C ALA A 207 27.22 11.54 13.55
N VAL A 208 25.98 11.27 13.12
CA VAL A 208 24.85 10.91 13.98
C VAL A 208 24.51 9.43 13.77
N LYS A 209 24.47 8.64 14.84
CA LYS A 209 24.14 7.21 14.74
C LYS A 209 22.64 7.06 14.48
N ALA A 210 22.28 6.41 13.38
CA ALA A 210 20.91 6.04 13.07
C ALA A 210 20.55 4.75 13.81
N ASN A 211 19.52 4.80 14.66
CA ASN A 211 18.99 3.60 15.33
C ASN A 211 17.83 3.00 14.54
N GLN A 212 17.16 3.81 13.72
CA GLN A 212 16.01 3.44 12.90
C GLN A 212 16.27 3.78 11.44
N TRP A 213 17.13 2.96 10.82
CA TRP A 213 17.47 3.04 9.41
C TRP A 213 16.83 1.91 8.61
N TYR A 214 16.18 2.30 7.53
CA TYR A 214 15.49 1.44 6.58
C TYR A 214 16.11 1.58 5.20
N ASP A 215 16.57 0.45 4.66
CA ASP A 215 17.14 0.36 3.31
C ASP A 215 16.19 -0.39 2.39
N ILE A 216 15.90 0.24 1.25
CA ILE A 216 14.96 -0.22 0.21
C ILE A 216 15.75 -0.53 -1.07
N GLY A 217 17.08 -0.41 -1.05
CA GLY A 217 17.96 -0.70 -2.18
C GLY A 217 18.27 -2.20 -2.31
N HIS A 218 18.23 -2.93 -1.19
CA HIS A 218 18.57 -4.35 -1.10
C HIS A 218 17.37 -5.19 -0.65
N SER A 219 17.18 -6.36 -1.26
CA SER A 219 16.00 -7.21 -1.04
C SER A 219 15.88 -7.74 0.40
N ASP A 220 17.01 -8.06 1.04
CA ASP A 220 17.07 -8.50 2.44
C ASP A 220 16.63 -7.38 3.39
N LYS A 221 17.15 -6.17 3.21
CA LYS A 221 16.82 -5.00 4.05
C LYS A 221 15.42 -4.43 3.76
N TYR A 222 14.97 -4.49 2.50
CA TYR A 222 13.63 -4.06 2.14
C TYR A 222 12.56 -4.89 2.85
N TYR A 223 12.80 -6.19 2.98
CA TYR A 223 11.91 -7.07 3.72
C TYR A 223 11.85 -6.70 5.22
N ASP A 224 13.02 -6.47 5.84
CA ASP A 224 13.10 -5.99 7.23
C ASP A 224 12.39 -4.65 7.42
N THR A 225 12.47 -3.78 6.41
CA THR A 225 11.80 -2.48 6.38
C THR A 225 10.28 -2.63 6.32
N GLN A 226 9.75 -3.44 5.39
CA GLN A 226 8.33 -3.71 5.32
C GLN A 226 7.79 -4.25 6.64
N LEU A 227 8.55 -5.13 7.28
CA LEU A 227 8.25 -5.76 8.55
C LEU A 227 8.08 -4.74 9.69
N GLU A 228 9.04 -3.83 9.81
CA GLU A 228 9.05 -2.84 10.89
C GLU A 228 7.98 -1.76 10.66
N VAL A 229 7.78 -1.34 9.41
CA VAL A 229 6.71 -0.42 9.04
C VAL A 229 5.33 -1.04 9.31
N LYS A 230 5.11 -2.31 8.92
CA LYS A 230 3.85 -3.04 9.20
C LYS A 230 3.60 -3.15 10.71
N ALA A 231 4.60 -3.56 11.50
CA ALA A 231 4.44 -3.68 12.95
C ALA A 231 4.06 -2.35 13.62
N ARG A 232 4.62 -1.23 13.15
CA ARG A 232 4.31 0.11 13.71
C ARG A 232 2.94 0.64 13.33
N GLU A 233 2.49 0.35 12.10
CA GLU A 233 1.18 0.79 11.64
C GLU A 233 0.01 -0.01 12.24
N PHE A 234 0.29 -1.23 12.70
CA PHE A 234 -0.69 -2.07 13.37
C PHE A 234 -0.30 -2.23 14.84
N ASN A 235 -0.85 -1.38 15.73
CA ASN A 235 -0.74 -1.49 17.19
C ASN A 235 -1.14 -2.86 17.80
N HIS A 236 -1.57 -3.80 16.95
CA HIS A 236 -2.03 -5.14 17.30
C HIS A 236 -1.19 -6.25 16.67
N ILE A 237 0.01 -5.97 16.16
CA ILE A 237 0.89 -6.98 15.55
C ILE A 237 2.27 -6.94 16.19
N GLU A 238 2.77 -8.10 16.60
CA GLU A 238 4.14 -8.33 17.05
C GLU A 238 4.79 -9.38 16.15
N ILE A 239 6.08 -9.21 15.82
CA ILE A 239 6.77 -10.12 14.90
C ILE A 239 8.07 -10.62 15.54
N ASP A 240 8.16 -11.94 15.73
CA ASP A 240 9.39 -12.64 16.07
C ASP A 240 10.11 -13.03 14.78
N LYS A 241 11.01 -12.16 14.31
CA LYS A 241 11.80 -12.38 13.08
C LYS A 241 12.65 -13.65 13.14
N SER A 242 13.16 -14.01 14.32
CA SER A 242 14.03 -15.18 14.49
C SER A 242 13.29 -16.50 14.29
N ARG A 243 12.00 -16.52 14.64
CA ARG A 243 11.14 -17.71 14.46
C ARG A 243 10.22 -17.62 13.24
N GLY A 244 10.11 -16.47 12.60
CA GLY A 244 9.14 -16.22 11.52
C GLY A 244 7.70 -16.30 12.02
N ILE A 245 7.43 -15.80 13.24
CA ILE A 245 6.11 -15.85 13.87
C ILE A 245 5.53 -14.45 13.95
N LEU A 246 4.32 -14.29 13.42
CA LEU A 246 3.49 -13.11 13.63
C LEU A 246 2.48 -13.40 14.73
N LYS A 247 2.37 -12.48 15.69
CA LYS A 247 1.35 -12.51 16.72
C LYS A 247 0.39 -11.34 16.52
N LYS A 248 -0.89 -11.67 16.38
CA LYS A 248 -1.96 -10.71 16.14
C LYS A 248 -2.90 -10.63 17.34
N TYR A 249 -3.38 -9.42 17.60
CA TYR A 249 -4.41 -9.09 18.59
C TYR A 249 -5.51 -8.23 17.93
N SER A 250 -6.57 -7.89 18.65
CA SER A 250 -7.58 -6.94 18.17
C SER A 250 -8.44 -6.39 19.31
N ASP A 251 -8.81 -5.11 19.21
CA ASP A 251 -9.82 -4.51 20.08
C ASP A 251 -11.24 -4.98 19.75
N ASN A 252 -11.49 -5.43 18.51
CA ASN A 252 -12.77 -6.02 18.12
C ASN A 252 -12.78 -7.53 18.39
N VAL A 253 -12.86 -7.86 19.68
CA VAL A 253 -12.80 -9.24 20.20
C VAL A 253 -13.75 -10.18 19.46
N SER A 254 -15.02 -9.80 19.28
CA SER A 254 -16.03 -10.70 18.68
C SER A 254 -15.69 -11.04 17.22
N LYS A 255 -15.34 -10.03 16.40
CA LYS A 255 -14.91 -10.24 15.01
C LYS A 255 -13.65 -11.11 14.97
N PHE A 256 -12.67 -10.79 15.81
CA PHE A 256 -11.38 -11.47 15.80
C PHE A 256 -11.46 -12.93 16.27
N LEU A 257 -12.31 -13.25 17.25
CA LEU A 257 -12.59 -14.64 17.60
C LEU A 257 -13.22 -15.43 16.44
N GLY A 258 -14.04 -14.78 15.61
CA GLY A 258 -14.54 -15.35 14.36
C GLY A 258 -13.40 -15.68 13.40
N GLU A 259 -12.47 -14.75 13.22
CA GLU A 259 -11.26 -14.92 12.40
C GLU A 259 -10.44 -16.14 12.85
N ILE A 260 -10.12 -16.22 14.15
CA ILE A 260 -9.36 -17.35 14.72
C ILE A 260 -10.11 -18.67 14.51
N LYS A 261 -11.43 -18.70 14.76
CA LYS A 261 -12.25 -19.89 14.54
C LYS A 261 -12.27 -20.33 13.08
N TRP A 262 -12.20 -19.40 12.13
CA TRP A 262 -12.12 -19.74 10.72
C TRP A 262 -10.85 -20.54 10.43
N TYR A 263 -9.69 -20.06 10.88
CA TYR A 263 -8.42 -20.78 10.70
C TYR A 263 -8.48 -22.19 11.29
N LEU A 264 -9.03 -22.33 12.50
CA LEU A 264 -9.08 -23.61 13.22
C LEU A 264 -10.10 -24.61 12.69
N LYS A 265 -11.08 -24.18 11.89
CA LYS A 265 -12.17 -25.02 11.39
C LYS A 265 -12.01 -25.44 9.93
N LEU A 266 -11.02 -24.93 9.23
CA LEU A 266 -10.72 -25.39 7.88
C LEU A 266 -10.37 -26.89 7.89
N PRO A 267 -10.92 -27.70 6.97
CA PRO A 267 -10.48 -29.07 6.74
C PRO A 267 -8.99 -29.17 6.39
N ASP A 268 -8.35 -30.25 6.86
CA ASP A 268 -6.90 -30.50 6.74
C ASP A 268 -6.37 -30.35 5.30
N ASP A 269 -7.11 -30.82 4.31
CA ASP A 269 -6.69 -30.83 2.90
C ASP A 269 -6.80 -29.46 2.20
N ILE A 270 -7.44 -28.47 2.83
CA ILE A 270 -7.49 -27.09 2.34
C ILE A 270 -6.72 -26.10 3.22
N GLU A 271 -6.07 -26.54 4.30
CA GLU A 271 -5.26 -25.67 5.17
C GLU A 271 -4.11 -24.99 4.44
N TYR A 272 -3.70 -25.50 3.27
CA TYR A 272 -2.64 -24.92 2.46
C TYR A 272 -2.89 -23.46 2.07
N VAL A 273 -4.14 -22.98 2.09
CA VAL A 273 -4.49 -21.59 1.76
C VAL A 273 -4.26 -20.62 2.90
N ARG A 274 -4.14 -21.08 4.16
CA ARG A 274 -3.95 -20.20 5.32
C ARG A 274 -2.52 -20.25 5.86
N PRO A 275 -2.12 -19.27 6.69
CA PRO A 275 -0.93 -19.42 7.52
C PRO A 275 -1.04 -20.61 8.46
N ARG A 276 0.12 -21.21 8.76
CA ARG A 276 0.21 -22.20 9.82
C ARG A 276 -0.04 -21.52 11.17
N ILE A 277 -0.93 -22.07 11.98
CA ILE A 277 -1.20 -21.56 13.34
C ILE A 277 -0.29 -22.30 14.34
N PHE A 278 0.42 -21.54 15.17
CA PHE A 278 1.32 -22.08 16.21
C PHE A 278 0.65 -22.09 17.59
N SER A 279 -0.03 -21.00 17.93
CA SER A 279 -0.72 -20.83 19.22
C SER A 279 -1.88 -19.86 19.06
N TYR A 280 -2.87 -19.92 19.95
CA TYR A 280 -3.98 -18.98 19.96
C TYR A 280 -4.65 -18.91 21.34
N SER A 281 -5.42 -17.84 21.55
CA SER A 281 -6.33 -17.67 22.67
C SER A 281 -7.70 -17.27 22.15
N LEU A 282 -8.73 -18.02 22.56
CA LEU A 282 -10.13 -17.65 22.37
C LEU A 282 -10.72 -16.91 23.58
N SER A 283 -9.87 -16.44 24.51
CA SER A 283 -10.31 -15.62 25.64
C SER A 283 -10.92 -14.32 25.14
N TYR A 284 -12.08 -13.94 25.69
CA TYR A 284 -12.69 -12.64 25.41
C TYR A 284 -11.92 -11.47 26.04
N GLU A 285 -11.05 -11.73 27.03
CA GLU A 285 -10.24 -10.68 27.67
C GLU A 285 -8.97 -10.38 26.88
N LYS A 286 -8.32 -11.42 26.36
CA LYS A 286 -7.04 -11.35 25.64
C LYS A 286 -7.01 -12.37 24.50
N PRO A 287 -7.77 -12.15 23.42
CA PRO A 287 -7.70 -13.01 22.24
C PRO A 287 -6.39 -12.75 21.51
N TYR A 288 -5.76 -13.81 21.01
CA TYR A 288 -4.58 -13.69 20.15
C TYR A 288 -4.47 -14.88 19.21
N VAL A 289 -3.71 -14.72 18.13
CA VAL A 289 -3.25 -15.83 17.31
C VAL A 289 -1.79 -15.60 16.91
N GLU A 290 -0.98 -16.63 17.10
CA GLU A 290 0.41 -16.73 16.64
C GLU A 290 0.43 -17.62 15.41
N MET A 291 0.92 -17.09 14.29
CA MET A 291 0.89 -17.75 12.99
C MET A 291 2.18 -17.54 12.20
N GLU A 292 2.39 -18.37 11.19
CA GLU A 292 3.50 -18.25 10.26
C GLU A 292 3.46 -16.90 9.54
N PHE A 293 4.59 -16.20 9.60
CA PHE A 293 4.76 -14.93 8.94
C PHE A 293 5.27 -15.15 7.50
N TYR A 294 4.53 -14.65 6.51
CA TYR A 294 4.96 -14.65 5.12
C TYR A 294 5.41 -13.27 4.67
N SER A 295 6.55 -13.24 3.98
CA SER A 295 7.12 -12.08 3.28
C SER A 295 6.46 -11.81 1.93
N TYR A 296 5.18 -12.13 1.80
CA TYR A 296 4.48 -12.07 0.52
C TYR A 296 3.84 -10.70 0.33
N HIS A 297 3.78 -10.26 -0.93
CA HIS A 297 3.01 -9.08 -1.29
C HIS A 297 1.52 -9.40 -1.28
N THR A 298 0.72 -8.41 -0.90
CA THR A 298 -0.73 -8.50 -1.10
C THR A 298 -1.06 -8.21 -2.56
N LEU A 299 -2.17 -8.76 -3.07
CA LEU A 299 -2.65 -8.37 -4.40
C LEU A 299 -3.03 -6.89 -4.45
N HIS A 300 -3.35 -6.27 -3.31
CA HIS A 300 -3.55 -4.83 -3.17
C HIS A 300 -2.30 -4.05 -3.57
N GLU A 301 -1.15 -4.38 -2.96
CA GLU A 301 0.15 -3.77 -3.28
C GLU A 301 0.49 -3.97 -4.78
N LEU A 302 0.31 -5.20 -5.29
CA LEU A 302 0.58 -5.53 -6.69
C LEU A 302 -0.38 -4.83 -7.67
N TYR A 303 -1.62 -4.60 -7.26
CA TYR A 303 -2.64 -3.96 -8.08
C TYR A 303 -2.39 -2.47 -8.25
N LEU A 304 -2.11 -1.78 -7.15
CA LEU A 304 -1.90 -0.33 -7.16
C LEU A 304 -0.55 0.04 -7.75
N TYR A 305 0.51 -0.64 -7.32
CA TYR A 305 1.87 -0.21 -7.60
C TYR A 305 2.65 -1.17 -8.50
N GLY A 306 2.30 -2.47 -8.48
CA GLY A 306 2.98 -3.50 -9.26
C GLY A 306 2.81 -3.39 -10.78
N GLU A 307 3.76 -3.95 -11.53
CA GLU A 307 3.79 -4.01 -12.99
C GLU A 307 3.60 -5.43 -13.54
N LEU A 308 2.54 -6.08 -13.10
CA LEU A 308 2.20 -7.41 -13.58
C LEU A 308 1.59 -7.34 -14.99
N SER A 309 2.13 -8.17 -15.88
CA SER A 309 1.59 -8.39 -17.23
C SER A 309 0.22 -9.08 -17.19
N LYS A 310 -0.51 -9.00 -18.30
CA LYS A 310 -1.79 -9.70 -18.51
C LYS A 310 -1.70 -11.20 -18.20
N SER A 311 -0.63 -11.88 -18.62
CA SER A 311 -0.46 -13.32 -18.38
C SER A 311 -0.22 -13.65 -16.90
N GLN A 312 0.51 -12.79 -16.18
CA GLN A 312 0.70 -12.93 -14.73
C GLN A 312 -0.63 -12.76 -13.99
N TRP A 313 -1.42 -11.73 -14.31
CA TRP A 313 -2.76 -11.58 -13.72
C TRP A 313 -3.68 -12.76 -14.00
N LYS A 314 -3.67 -13.28 -15.23
CA LYS A 314 -4.42 -14.49 -15.55
C LYS A 314 -3.99 -15.67 -14.68
N SER A 315 -2.70 -15.90 -14.50
CA SER A 315 -2.18 -16.96 -13.60
C SER A 315 -2.67 -16.78 -12.16
N ILE A 316 -2.67 -15.55 -11.66
CA ILE A 316 -3.19 -15.22 -10.32
C ILE A 316 -4.68 -15.56 -10.22
N PHE A 317 -5.49 -15.13 -11.19
CA PHE A 317 -6.94 -15.40 -11.19
C PHE A 317 -7.26 -16.88 -11.28
N GLU A 318 -6.54 -17.66 -12.07
CA GLU A 318 -6.71 -19.12 -12.12
C GLU A 318 -6.39 -19.79 -10.77
N ARG A 319 -5.44 -19.27 -10.00
CA ARG A 319 -5.16 -19.77 -8.63
C ARG A 319 -6.23 -19.41 -7.63
N ILE A 320 -6.72 -18.18 -7.66
CA ILE A 320 -7.86 -17.77 -6.80
C ILE A 320 -9.08 -18.62 -7.15
N LYS A 321 -9.34 -18.83 -8.44
CA LYS A 321 -10.43 -19.71 -8.91
C LYS A 321 -10.25 -21.13 -8.42
N PHE A 322 -9.04 -21.67 -8.49
CA PHE A 322 -8.75 -23.00 -7.96
C PHE A 322 -9.11 -23.09 -6.48
N ILE A 323 -8.68 -22.13 -5.64
CA ILE A 323 -9.01 -22.09 -4.21
C ILE A 323 -10.52 -22.06 -3.98
N ILE A 324 -11.26 -21.17 -4.66
CA ILE A 324 -12.72 -21.06 -4.53
C ILE A 324 -13.42 -22.34 -5.00
N THR A 325 -12.92 -22.97 -6.06
CA THR A 325 -13.43 -24.25 -6.55
C THR A 325 -13.14 -25.37 -5.55
N ASP A 326 -11.99 -25.35 -4.90
CA ASP A 326 -11.60 -26.34 -3.91
C ASP A 326 -12.46 -26.24 -2.65
N PHE A 327 -12.74 -25.01 -2.19
CA PHE A 327 -13.72 -24.73 -1.13
C PHE A 327 -15.12 -25.26 -1.46
N SER A 328 -15.48 -25.30 -2.75
CA SER A 328 -16.79 -25.79 -3.19
C SER A 328 -17.02 -27.29 -2.94
N ARG A 329 -15.96 -28.07 -2.66
CA ARG A 329 -16.10 -29.47 -2.24
C ARG A 329 -16.84 -29.61 -0.91
N TYR A 330 -16.79 -28.57 -0.07
CA TYR A 330 -17.41 -28.53 1.25
C TYR A 330 -18.72 -27.74 1.19
N LYS A 331 -19.83 -28.46 0.97
CA LYS A 331 -21.18 -27.88 0.87
C LYS A 331 -21.96 -28.00 2.20
N LEU A 332 -22.77 -26.99 2.47
CA LEU A 332 -23.70 -26.95 3.59
C LEU A 332 -25.12 -26.68 3.10
N LYS A 333 -26.08 -27.52 3.53
CA LYS A 333 -27.51 -27.31 3.39
C LYS A 333 -28.12 -27.16 4.77
N ASP A 334 -28.85 -26.07 5.00
CA ASP A 334 -29.52 -25.78 6.27
C ASP A 334 -30.74 -24.89 5.98
N GLU A 335 -31.86 -25.16 6.64
CA GLU A 335 -33.12 -24.43 6.49
C GLU A 335 -33.00 -22.92 6.83
N ASN A 336 -31.99 -22.55 7.63
CA ASN A 336 -31.73 -21.19 8.06
C ASN A 336 -30.83 -20.41 7.09
N ILE A 337 -30.43 -20.98 5.94
CA ILE A 337 -29.67 -20.25 4.91
C ILE A 337 -30.39 -18.96 4.51
N LYS A 338 -31.70 -19.02 4.29
CA LYS A 338 -32.51 -17.83 3.96
C LYS A 338 -32.45 -16.75 5.04
N SER A 339 -32.40 -17.14 6.31
CA SER A 339 -32.26 -16.20 7.43
C SER A 339 -30.87 -15.53 7.41
N ALA A 340 -29.82 -16.29 7.14
CA ALA A 340 -28.47 -15.73 7.01
C ALA A 340 -28.35 -14.78 5.81
N LEU A 341 -28.93 -15.11 4.65
CA LEU A 341 -28.99 -14.23 3.48
C LEU A 341 -29.72 -12.93 3.79
N LYS A 342 -30.87 -12.99 4.47
CA LYS A 342 -31.62 -11.80 4.92
C LYS A 342 -30.79 -10.93 5.86
N SER A 343 -30.17 -11.55 6.87
CA SER A 343 -29.33 -10.85 7.83
C SER A 343 -28.15 -10.16 7.15
N MET A 344 -27.46 -10.86 6.24
CA MET A 344 -26.24 -10.40 5.60
C MET A 344 -26.46 -9.32 4.54
N TYR A 345 -27.54 -9.43 3.76
CA TYR A 345 -27.77 -8.54 2.62
C TYR A 345 -28.78 -7.45 2.90
N LEU A 346 -29.93 -7.77 3.50
CA LEU A 346 -30.98 -6.78 3.73
C LEU A 346 -30.79 -6.08 5.06
N ASP A 347 -30.88 -6.81 6.17
CA ASP A 347 -30.97 -6.21 7.51
C ASP A 347 -29.74 -5.36 7.80
N LYS A 348 -28.54 -5.90 7.55
CA LYS A 348 -27.28 -5.20 7.72
C LYS A 348 -27.15 -3.96 6.83
N SER A 349 -27.56 -4.02 5.57
CA SER A 349 -27.45 -2.88 4.66
C SER A 349 -28.38 -1.75 5.06
N ILE A 350 -29.64 -2.08 5.39
CA ILE A 350 -30.62 -1.09 5.85
C ILE A 350 -30.20 -0.50 7.20
N GLU A 351 -29.79 -1.32 8.17
CA GLU A 351 -29.32 -0.83 9.48
C GLU A 351 -28.19 0.20 9.33
N ARG A 352 -27.24 -0.08 8.44
CA ARG A 352 -26.10 0.81 8.21
C ARG A 352 -26.49 2.09 7.47
N LEU A 353 -27.37 2.01 6.47
CA LEU A 353 -27.88 3.20 5.79
C LEU A 353 -28.75 4.07 6.73
N GLU A 354 -29.56 3.46 7.60
CA GLU A 354 -30.31 4.20 8.63
C GLU A 354 -29.38 4.83 9.68
N LYS A 355 -28.23 4.20 9.97
CA LYS A 355 -27.18 4.84 10.77
C LYS A 355 -26.58 6.03 10.04
N LEU A 356 -26.30 5.91 8.74
CA LEU A 356 -25.78 6.99 7.91
C LEU A 356 -26.75 8.18 7.82
N LYS A 357 -28.06 7.93 7.82
CA LYS A 357 -29.11 8.97 7.80
C LYS A 357 -29.02 9.94 8.98
N LYS A 358 -28.38 9.53 10.08
CA LYS A 358 -28.15 10.37 11.26
C LYS A 358 -26.95 11.31 11.12
N ASP A 359 -26.12 11.12 10.10
CA ASP A 359 -25.00 12.01 9.79
C ASP A 359 -25.52 13.24 9.03
N GLU A 360 -25.37 14.42 9.62
CA GLU A 360 -25.85 15.68 9.05
C GLU A 360 -25.27 15.96 7.65
N ARG A 361 -24.05 15.46 7.38
CA ARG A 361 -23.40 15.61 6.07
C ARG A 361 -24.11 14.84 4.97
N PHE A 362 -24.88 13.81 5.32
CA PHE A 362 -25.57 12.93 4.37
C PHE A 362 -27.07 13.14 4.25
N ILE A 363 -27.70 13.89 5.16
CA ILE A 363 -29.17 14.11 5.19
C ILE A 363 -29.72 14.50 3.82
N ARG A 364 -29.01 15.34 3.07
CA ARG A 364 -29.44 15.80 1.76
C ARG A 364 -29.58 14.67 0.74
N PHE A 365 -28.64 13.71 0.72
CA PHE A 365 -28.71 12.54 -0.17
C PHE A 365 -29.87 11.59 0.17
N PHE A 366 -30.45 11.69 1.37
CA PHE A 366 -31.66 10.94 1.73
C PHE A 366 -32.96 11.62 1.31
N ASN A 367 -32.95 12.93 1.10
CA ASN A 367 -34.15 13.73 0.86
C ASN A 367 -34.24 14.28 -0.57
N GLU A 368 -33.11 14.41 -1.25
CA GLU A 368 -32.98 14.91 -2.60
C GLU A 368 -32.32 13.87 -3.51
N ASP A 369 -32.49 14.07 -4.81
CA ASP A 369 -31.86 13.25 -5.84
C ASP A 369 -30.34 13.32 -5.73
N ILE A 370 -29.70 12.18 -5.98
CA ILE A 370 -28.25 12.06 -5.95
C ILE A 370 -27.74 12.33 -7.36
N LYS A 371 -26.80 13.26 -7.51
CA LYS A 371 -26.15 13.49 -8.81
C LYS A 371 -24.71 13.04 -8.75
N VAL A 372 -24.30 12.19 -9.68
CA VAL A 372 -22.91 11.72 -9.81
C VAL A 372 -22.48 11.79 -11.26
N ASN A 373 -21.40 12.53 -11.54
CA ASN A 373 -20.83 12.68 -12.89
C ASN A 373 -21.88 13.02 -13.96
N GLY A 374 -22.77 13.99 -13.69
CA GLY A 374 -23.85 14.40 -14.59
C GLY A 374 -25.06 13.47 -14.66
N VAL A 375 -25.06 12.32 -13.98
CA VAL A 375 -26.21 11.40 -13.93
C VAL A 375 -27.02 11.63 -12.66
N THR A 376 -28.35 11.74 -12.78
CA THR A 376 -29.27 11.91 -11.64
C THR A 376 -29.91 10.58 -11.27
N TYR A 377 -29.84 10.24 -9.98
CA TYR A 377 -30.41 9.04 -9.38
C TYR A 377 -31.44 9.41 -8.32
N TYR A 378 -32.31 8.46 -7.99
CA TYR A 378 -33.21 8.57 -6.84
C TYR A 378 -32.45 8.84 -5.53
N SER A 379 -33.13 9.44 -4.56
CA SER A 379 -32.58 9.65 -3.21
C SER A 379 -32.26 8.33 -2.51
N LEU A 380 -31.40 8.35 -1.49
CA LEU A 380 -31.10 7.16 -0.69
C LEU A 380 -32.35 6.58 -0.01
N SER A 381 -33.33 7.42 0.36
CA SER A 381 -34.58 6.93 0.94
C SER A 381 -35.40 6.10 -0.07
N GLU A 382 -35.46 6.56 -1.32
CA GLU A 382 -36.14 5.84 -2.40
C GLU A 382 -35.37 4.56 -2.78
N ILE A 383 -34.03 4.64 -2.88
CA ILE A 383 -33.17 3.48 -3.11
C ILE A 383 -33.36 2.41 -2.02
N ILE A 384 -33.47 2.81 -0.75
CA ILE A 384 -33.75 1.87 0.37
C ILE A 384 -35.05 1.10 0.13
N GLU A 385 -36.12 1.77 -0.31
CA GLU A 385 -37.39 1.09 -0.61
C GLU A 385 -37.26 0.12 -1.79
N MET A 386 -36.49 0.48 -2.82
CA MET A 386 -36.20 -0.43 -3.94
C MET A 386 -35.40 -1.65 -3.48
N LEU A 387 -34.38 -1.45 -2.65
CA LEU A 387 -33.55 -2.54 -2.10
C LEU A 387 -34.35 -3.51 -1.24
N LYS A 388 -35.35 -3.04 -0.47
CA LYS A 388 -36.26 -3.91 0.30
C LYS A 388 -37.04 -4.89 -0.58
N VAL A 389 -37.24 -4.57 -1.86
CA VAL A 389 -37.91 -5.43 -2.85
C VAL A 389 -36.91 -6.29 -3.62
N GLU A 390 -35.85 -5.68 -4.16
CA GLU A 390 -34.92 -6.36 -5.07
C GLU A 390 -33.98 -7.34 -4.35
N ILE A 391 -33.57 -7.06 -3.10
CA ILE A 391 -32.70 -7.98 -2.33
C ILE A 391 -33.39 -9.33 -2.09
N PRO A 392 -34.62 -9.41 -1.51
CA PRO A 392 -35.30 -10.69 -1.35
C PRO A 392 -35.54 -11.43 -2.67
N LYS A 393 -35.88 -10.69 -3.72
CA LYS A 393 -36.19 -11.24 -5.05
C LYS A 393 -34.99 -11.92 -5.70
N ARG A 394 -33.80 -11.32 -5.58
CA ARG A 394 -32.59 -11.77 -6.30
C ARG A 394 -31.64 -12.59 -5.44
N LEU A 395 -31.56 -12.33 -4.12
CA LEU A 395 -30.49 -12.88 -3.28
C LEU A 395 -30.95 -14.01 -2.34
N TYR A 396 -32.24 -14.26 -2.15
CA TYR A 396 -32.73 -15.32 -1.22
C TYR A 396 -32.94 -16.69 -1.86
N ASN A 397 -32.45 -16.87 -3.09
CA ASN A 397 -32.56 -18.07 -3.91
C ASN A 397 -31.40 -19.06 -3.74
N SER A 398 -30.41 -18.77 -2.89
CA SER A 398 -29.34 -19.73 -2.59
C SER A 398 -29.82 -20.77 -1.57
N GLU A 399 -29.65 -22.05 -1.92
CA GLU A 399 -30.04 -23.20 -1.09
C GLU A 399 -28.84 -23.93 -0.47
N GLU A 400 -27.63 -23.58 -0.91
CA GLU A 400 -26.38 -24.22 -0.50
C GLU A 400 -25.33 -23.16 -0.21
N PHE A 401 -24.63 -23.32 0.91
CA PHE A 401 -23.41 -22.60 1.21
C PHE A 401 -22.19 -23.48 0.97
N GLN A 402 -21.05 -22.84 0.83
CA GLN A 402 -19.75 -23.50 0.78
C GLN A 402 -18.76 -22.78 1.68
N ILE A 403 -17.56 -23.34 1.86
CA ILE A 403 -16.50 -22.60 2.55
C ILE A 403 -16.21 -21.29 1.80
N ILE A 404 -16.13 -20.19 2.54
CA ILE A 404 -15.74 -18.87 2.03
C ILE A 404 -14.76 -18.22 3.01
N HIS A 405 -13.90 -17.34 2.51
CA HIS A 405 -13.14 -16.42 3.35
C HIS A 405 -14.05 -15.34 3.96
N GLY A 406 -15.05 -14.89 3.20
CA GLY A 406 -16.02 -13.86 3.55
C GLY A 406 -15.46 -12.43 3.50
N ASP A 407 -14.17 -12.26 3.24
CA ASP A 407 -13.55 -10.95 3.00
C ASP A 407 -12.40 -11.07 1.99
N LEU A 408 -12.63 -11.80 0.90
CA LEU A 408 -11.61 -12.11 -0.12
C LEU A 408 -11.33 -10.91 -1.05
N CYS A 409 -11.02 -9.75 -0.47
CA CYS A 409 -10.54 -8.60 -1.22
C CYS A 409 -9.02 -8.71 -1.43
N PHE A 410 -8.47 -7.89 -2.33
CA PHE A 410 -7.06 -7.93 -2.72
C PHE A 410 -6.08 -7.70 -1.55
N ALA A 411 -6.47 -6.92 -0.54
CA ALA A 411 -5.66 -6.70 0.66
C ALA A 411 -5.47 -7.97 1.50
N ASN A 412 -6.39 -8.93 1.39
CA ASN A 412 -6.41 -10.17 2.17
C ASN A 412 -5.87 -11.38 1.40
N ILE A 413 -5.39 -11.17 0.18
CA ILE A 413 -4.78 -12.20 -0.66
C ILE A 413 -3.29 -11.89 -0.78
N MET A 414 -2.46 -12.70 -0.15
CA MET A 414 -1.00 -12.65 -0.27
C MET A 414 -0.53 -13.65 -1.31
N ILE A 415 0.49 -13.30 -2.09
CA ILE A 415 1.07 -14.18 -3.10
C ILE A 415 2.60 -14.20 -3.03
N ASP A 416 3.18 -15.39 -3.17
CA ASP A 416 4.63 -15.55 -3.21
C ASP A 416 5.25 -14.89 -4.45
N GLU A 417 6.55 -14.71 -4.39
CA GLU A 417 7.33 -14.04 -5.44
C GLU A 417 7.25 -14.73 -6.81
N ASN A 418 7.01 -16.05 -6.84
CA ASN A 418 6.89 -16.80 -8.09
C ASN A 418 5.45 -16.83 -8.63
N LEU A 419 4.52 -16.12 -7.98
CA LEU A 419 3.10 -16.11 -8.31
C LEU A 419 2.50 -17.51 -8.34
N ASN A 420 2.96 -18.38 -7.43
CA ASN A 420 2.64 -19.79 -7.30
C ASN A 420 1.75 -20.11 -6.11
N PHE A 421 2.01 -19.51 -4.97
CA PHE A 421 1.35 -19.84 -3.72
C PHE A 421 0.57 -18.63 -3.24
N ILE A 422 -0.73 -18.84 -3.02
CA ILE A 422 -1.60 -17.85 -2.41
C ILE A 422 -1.83 -18.22 -0.96
N LYS A 423 -1.74 -17.22 -0.09
CA LYS A 423 -2.13 -17.29 1.31
C LYS A 423 -3.21 -16.24 1.57
N VAL A 424 -4.33 -16.67 2.13
CA VAL A 424 -5.43 -15.77 2.52
C VAL A 424 -5.36 -15.51 4.02
N ILE A 425 -5.51 -14.24 4.37
CA ILE A 425 -5.43 -13.73 5.74
C ILE A 425 -6.64 -12.87 6.05
N ASP A 426 -6.91 -12.66 7.33
CA ASP A 426 -7.98 -11.81 7.82
C ASP A 426 -9.39 -12.21 7.33
N PRO A 427 -9.79 -13.50 7.46
CA PRO A 427 -11.13 -13.94 7.12
C PRO A 427 -12.18 -13.21 7.93
N ARG A 428 -13.37 -13.06 7.34
CA ARG A 428 -14.52 -12.45 8.02
C ARG A 428 -14.91 -13.20 9.28
N GLY A 429 -14.71 -14.52 9.29
CA GLY A 429 -14.97 -15.40 10.42
C GLY A 429 -16.44 -15.75 10.65
N GLN A 430 -17.37 -15.12 9.92
CA GLN A 430 -18.79 -15.44 9.97
C GLN A 430 -19.60 -14.91 8.78
N PHE A 431 -20.61 -15.66 8.37
CA PHE A 431 -21.65 -15.27 7.42
C PHE A 431 -23.03 -15.56 8.04
N GLY A 432 -23.69 -14.54 8.58
CA GLY A 432 -24.86 -14.72 9.44
C GLY A 432 -24.49 -15.53 10.67
N LYS A 433 -25.16 -16.68 10.89
CA LYS A 433 -24.87 -17.60 11.99
C LYS A 433 -23.74 -18.61 11.69
N TYR A 434 -23.31 -18.71 10.44
CA TYR A 434 -22.35 -19.71 9.98
C TYR A 434 -20.93 -19.18 10.12
N ASP A 435 -19.99 -20.08 10.43
CA ASP A 435 -18.59 -19.77 10.71
C ASP A 435 -17.75 -19.66 9.43
N ILE A 436 -17.39 -20.81 8.83
CA ILE A 436 -16.57 -20.90 7.62
C ILE A 436 -17.43 -20.97 6.36
N TYR A 437 -18.73 -21.26 6.51
CA TYR A 437 -19.65 -21.43 5.40
C TYR A 437 -20.40 -20.13 5.07
N GLY A 438 -20.60 -19.87 3.77
CA GLY A 438 -21.42 -18.76 3.32
C GLY A 438 -21.73 -18.82 1.82
N ASP A 439 -22.24 -17.70 1.31
CA ASP A 439 -22.68 -17.56 -0.07
C ASP A 439 -21.49 -17.29 -1.01
N LEU A 440 -21.30 -18.14 -2.02
CA LEU A 440 -20.27 -17.97 -3.05
C LEU A 440 -20.37 -16.61 -3.75
N ARG A 441 -21.59 -16.09 -3.95
CA ARG A 441 -21.77 -14.79 -4.61
C ARG A 441 -21.17 -13.65 -3.79
N TYR A 442 -21.20 -13.75 -2.46
CA TYR A 442 -20.56 -12.78 -1.57
C TYR A 442 -19.04 -12.80 -1.68
N GLU A 443 -18.46 -13.99 -1.79
CA GLU A 443 -17.01 -14.18 -1.97
C GLU A 443 -16.53 -13.55 -3.28
N LEU A 444 -17.26 -13.76 -4.38
CA LEU A 444 -16.95 -13.18 -5.68
C LEU A 444 -17.18 -11.65 -5.69
N ALA A 445 -18.22 -11.17 -5.02
CA ALA A 445 -18.47 -9.74 -4.88
C ALA A 445 -17.33 -9.03 -4.13
N LYS A 446 -16.62 -9.72 -3.23
CA LYS A 446 -15.42 -9.20 -2.58
C LYS A 446 -14.21 -9.06 -3.51
N LEU A 447 -14.09 -9.93 -4.52
CA LEU A 447 -13.11 -9.74 -5.59
C LEU A 447 -13.50 -8.59 -6.52
N PHE A 448 -14.78 -8.48 -6.88
CA PHE A 448 -15.29 -7.37 -7.71
C PHE A 448 -15.06 -6.04 -7.01
N HIS A 449 -15.36 -5.95 -5.72
CA HIS A 449 -15.15 -4.77 -4.88
C HIS A 449 -13.74 -4.18 -5.02
N SER A 450 -12.71 -5.02 -5.10
CA SER A 450 -11.33 -4.58 -5.34
C SER A 450 -11.08 -4.08 -6.77
N ILE A 451 -11.59 -4.80 -7.78
CA ILE A 451 -11.23 -4.54 -9.19
C ILE A 451 -12.23 -3.65 -9.92
N ASP A 452 -13.52 -4.01 -9.91
CA ASP A 452 -14.58 -3.27 -10.59
C ASP A 452 -14.91 -1.98 -9.84
N GLY A 453 -15.27 -2.10 -8.56
CA GLY A 453 -15.54 -0.95 -7.70
C GLY A 453 -14.32 -0.15 -7.25
N LYS A 454 -13.11 -0.57 -7.59
CA LYS A 454 -11.85 0.16 -7.30
C LYS A 454 -11.64 0.49 -5.81
N TYR A 455 -12.12 -0.36 -4.89
CA TYR A 455 -12.01 -0.11 -3.46
C TYR A 455 -10.58 0.18 -3.00
N ASP A 456 -9.62 -0.59 -3.53
CA ASP A 456 -8.20 -0.46 -3.25
C ASP A 456 -7.65 0.94 -3.59
N TYR A 457 -8.15 1.59 -4.64
CA TYR A 457 -7.80 2.98 -4.97
C TYR A 457 -8.44 3.98 -4.01
N ILE A 458 -9.69 3.75 -3.62
CA ILE A 458 -10.43 4.63 -2.70
C ILE A 458 -9.73 4.69 -1.34
N ILE A 459 -9.38 3.54 -0.75
CA ILE A 459 -8.73 3.49 0.57
C ILE A 459 -7.30 4.03 0.58
N LYS A 460 -6.74 4.33 -0.60
CA LYS A 460 -5.42 4.95 -0.80
C LYS A 460 -5.47 6.38 -1.31
N ASP A 461 -6.67 6.99 -1.29
CA ASP A 461 -6.86 8.37 -1.77
C ASP A 461 -6.40 8.58 -3.22
N LEU A 462 -6.38 7.51 -4.03
CA LEU A 462 -6.01 7.55 -5.45
C LEU A 462 -7.25 7.85 -6.32
N PHE A 463 -7.96 8.92 -5.98
CA PHE A 463 -9.16 9.39 -6.66
C PHE A 463 -9.34 10.90 -6.48
N ASP A 464 -10.06 11.52 -7.41
CA ASP A 464 -10.48 12.90 -7.34
C ASP A 464 -11.95 12.98 -6.97
N ILE A 465 -12.31 13.88 -6.06
CA ILE A 465 -13.69 14.11 -5.68
C ILE A 465 -14.01 15.57 -5.40
N ASN A 466 -15.17 16.02 -5.86
CA ASN A 466 -15.72 17.34 -5.57
C ASN A 466 -17.23 17.25 -5.37
N LEU A 467 -17.73 17.87 -4.31
CA LEU A 467 -19.18 17.99 -4.06
C LEU A 467 -19.63 19.42 -4.32
N ASN A 468 -20.42 19.61 -5.36
CA ASN A 468 -21.17 20.84 -5.57
C ASN A 468 -22.37 20.89 -4.61
N LYS A 469 -22.23 21.70 -3.55
CA LYS A 469 -23.25 21.88 -2.51
C LYS A 469 -24.49 22.64 -2.99
N GLU A 470 -24.52 23.25 -4.15
CA GLU A 470 -25.75 23.87 -4.67
C GLU A 470 -26.58 22.83 -5.41
N THR A 471 -25.95 22.08 -6.31
CA THR A 471 -26.62 21.10 -7.18
C THR A 471 -26.75 19.70 -6.58
N ASN A 472 -26.12 19.45 -5.42
CA ASN A 472 -25.97 18.13 -4.79
C ASN A 472 -25.23 17.12 -5.70
N GLU A 473 -24.30 17.62 -6.53
CA GLU A 473 -23.57 16.82 -7.51
C GLU A 473 -22.19 16.44 -7.01
N ILE A 474 -21.88 15.15 -7.07
CA ILE A 474 -20.56 14.60 -6.83
C ILE A 474 -19.88 14.40 -8.18
N ILE A 475 -18.75 15.07 -8.36
CA ILE A 475 -17.82 14.80 -9.46
C ILE A 475 -16.75 13.88 -8.88
N TYR A 476 -16.66 12.66 -9.41
CA TYR A 476 -15.82 11.59 -8.89
C TYR A 476 -15.11 10.85 -10.03
N GLY A 477 -13.80 10.66 -9.89
CA GLY A 477 -13.00 9.87 -10.82
C GLY A 477 -11.86 9.16 -10.10
N VAL A 478 -11.66 7.87 -10.40
CA VAL A 478 -10.54 7.10 -9.87
C VAL A 478 -9.30 7.38 -10.73
N GLN A 479 -8.15 7.58 -10.08
CA GLN A 479 -6.86 7.77 -10.75
C GLN A 479 -6.23 6.42 -11.14
N ASP A 480 -6.99 5.61 -11.87
CA ASP A 480 -6.59 4.24 -12.24
C ASP A 480 -5.26 4.27 -13.01
N LYS A 481 -4.50 3.19 -12.84
CA LYS A 481 -3.26 2.98 -13.58
C LYS A 481 -3.61 2.62 -15.01
N GLU A 482 -3.00 3.32 -15.97
CA GLU A 482 -3.10 2.96 -17.38
C GLU A 482 -2.48 1.57 -17.59
N ARG A 483 -3.29 0.66 -18.14
CA ARG A 483 -2.90 -0.69 -18.54
C ARG A 483 -3.33 -0.88 -19.98
N ASP A 484 -2.56 -1.63 -20.75
CA ASP A 484 -2.88 -2.03 -22.13
C ASP A 484 -4.00 -3.09 -22.19
N PHE A 485 -4.53 -3.53 -21.04
CA PHE A 485 -5.66 -4.44 -20.91
C PHE A 485 -6.58 -4.03 -19.75
N ASN A 486 -7.85 -4.46 -19.81
CA ASN A 486 -8.81 -4.26 -18.73
C ASN A 486 -8.76 -5.45 -17.75
N LEU A 487 -8.31 -5.20 -16.52
CA LEU A 487 -8.10 -6.26 -15.52
C LEU A 487 -9.41 -6.96 -15.11
N PHE A 488 -10.52 -6.22 -15.01
CA PHE A 488 -11.81 -6.81 -14.66
C PHE A 488 -12.31 -7.78 -15.73
N ASN A 489 -12.07 -7.48 -17.01
CA ASN A 489 -12.37 -8.41 -18.11
C ASN A 489 -11.53 -9.70 -18.02
N GLU A 490 -10.26 -9.61 -17.58
CA GLU A 490 -9.44 -10.80 -17.35
C GLU A 490 -9.94 -11.63 -16.16
N LEU A 491 -10.40 -10.99 -15.08
CA LEU A 491 -11.07 -11.68 -13.96
C LEU A 491 -12.31 -12.42 -14.47
N LYS A 492 -13.23 -11.72 -15.16
CA LYS A 492 -14.44 -12.32 -15.72
C LYS A 492 -14.14 -13.48 -16.66
N ALA A 493 -13.13 -13.34 -17.52
CA ALA A 493 -12.73 -14.40 -18.44
C ALA A 493 -12.23 -15.65 -17.70
N SER A 494 -11.44 -15.47 -16.63
CA SER A 494 -10.90 -16.57 -15.82
C SER A 494 -12.01 -17.29 -15.05
N PHE A 495 -12.99 -16.55 -14.54
CA PHE A 495 -14.10 -17.05 -13.70
C PHE A 495 -15.42 -17.31 -14.45
N LYS A 496 -15.38 -17.34 -15.78
CA LYS A 496 -16.57 -17.34 -16.65
C LYS A 496 -17.64 -18.37 -16.25
N ASP A 497 -17.24 -19.61 -16.01
CA ASP A 497 -18.12 -20.73 -15.64
C ASP A 497 -18.81 -20.58 -14.27
N ILE A 498 -18.26 -19.73 -13.40
CA ILE A 498 -18.78 -19.45 -12.06
C ILE A 498 -19.62 -18.17 -12.06
N ILE A 499 -19.12 -17.11 -12.72
CA ILE A 499 -19.73 -15.77 -12.72
C ILE A 499 -20.97 -15.69 -13.60
N ASP A 500 -20.95 -16.25 -14.83
CA ASP A 500 -22.02 -16.01 -15.84
C ASP A 500 -23.42 -16.38 -15.34
N LYS A 501 -23.51 -17.28 -14.36
CA LYS A 501 -24.80 -17.74 -13.79
C LYS A 501 -25.42 -16.78 -12.79
N ASN A 502 -24.63 -15.89 -12.17
CA ASN A 502 -25.05 -15.04 -11.04
C ASN A 502 -24.49 -13.62 -11.14
N TYR A 503 -24.18 -13.14 -12.35
CA TYR A 503 -23.47 -11.87 -12.55
C TYR A 503 -24.21 -10.70 -11.89
N ASP A 504 -25.50 -10.54 -12.20
CA ASP A 504 -26.36 -9.50 -11.63
C ASP A 504 -26.43 -9.57 -10.10
N GLU A 505 -26.52 -10.78 -9.53
CA GLU A 505 -26.53 -10.97 -8.08
C GLU A 505 -25.19 -10.58 -7.44
N ILE A 506 -24.07 -10.87 -8.10
CA ILE A 506 -22.74 -10.51 -7.62
C ILE A 506 -22.56 -8.98 -7.65
N GLU A 507 -22.92 -8.30 -8.75
CA GLU A 507 -22.86 -6.83 -8.83
C GLU A 507 -23.84 -6.17 -7.84
N LEU A 508 -25.03 -6.74 -7.63
CA LEU A 508 -25.93 -6.25 -6.59
C LEU A 508 -25.26 -6.34 -5.20
N ILE A 509 -24.65 -7.48 -4.86
CA ILE A 509 -23.93 -7.62 -3.60
C ILE A 509 -22.76 -6.64 -3.49
N GLU A 510 -22.01 -6.41 -4.57
CA GLU A 510 -20.94 -5.42 -4.62
C GLU A 510 -21.45 -4.01 -4.32
N SER A 511 -22.56 -3.59 -4.93
CA SER A 511 -23.17 -2.29 -4.65
C SER A 511 -23.55 -2.16 -3.17
N LEU A 512 -24.08 -3.24 -2.57
CA LEU A 512 -24.41 -3.29 -1.15
C LEU A 512 -23.17 -3.21 -0.26
N LEU A 513 -22.03 -3.77 -0.67
CA LEU A 513 -20.76 -3.61 0.05
C LEU A 513 -20.40 -2.12 0.13
N PHE A 514 -20.42 -1.39 -0.99
CA PHE A 514 -20.11 0.05 -0.99
C PHE A 514 -21.11 0.87 -0.17
N LEU A 515 -22.41 0.73 -0.45
CA LEU A 515 -23.46 1.51 0.23
C LEU A 515 -23.48 1.24 1.74
N SER A 516 -23.28 -0.01 2.15
CA SER A 516 -23.26 -0.38 3.57
C SER A 516 -21.93 -0.07 4.26
N MET A 517 -20.86 0.31 3.55
CA MET A 517 -19.58 0.65 4.17
C MET A 517 -19.42 2.14 4.46
N ILE A 518 -20.19 3.01 3.81
CA ILE A 518 -20.17 4.47 4.02
C ILE A 518 -20.12 4.88 5.52
N PRO A 519 -21.01 4.39 6.42
CA PRO A 519 -20.97 4.80 7.83
C PRO A 519 -19.80 4.22 8.64
N LEU A 520 -19.01 3.32 8.06
CA LEU A 520 -17.81 2.76 8.68
C LEU A 520 -16.55 3.58 8.37
N HIS A 521 -16.58 4.37 7.30
CA HIS A 521 -15.48 5.22 6.84
C HIS A 521 -15.63 6.66 7.35
N GLY A 522 -15.97 6.83 8.63
CA GLY A 522 -16.21 8.14 9.24
C GLY A 522 -14.98 9.03 9.31
N GLU A 523 -13.78 8.45 9.19
CA GLU A 523 -12.48 9.12 9.17
C GLU A 523 -12.29 10.04 7.95
N SER A 524 -12.96 9.76 6.83
CA SER A 524 -12.80 10.52 5.58
C SER A 524 -14.12 10.73 4.87
N TYR A 525 -14.61 11.98 4.87
CA TYR A 525 -15.83 12.34 4.13
C TYR A 525 -15.68 12.08 2.62
N ASN A 526 -14.47 12.25 2.09
CA ASN A 526 -14.17 11.98 0.68
C ASN A 526 -14.29 10.49 0.36
N HIS A 527 -13.82 9.59 1.24
CA HIS A 527 -14.04 8.14 1.09
C HIS A 527 -15.53 7.82 1.10
N GLN A 528 -16.29 8.42 2.01
CA GLN A 528 -17.74 8.20 2.10
C GLN A 528 -18.47 8.63 0.82
N LEU A 529 -18.12 9.78 0.23
CA LEU A 529 -18.69 10.25 -1.03
C LEU A 529 -18.26 9.39 -2.24
N ALA A 530 -17.02 8.90 -2.27
CA ALA A 530 -16.53 7.98 -3.30
C ALA A 530 -17.28 6.63 -3.24
N MET A 531 -17.51 6.12 -2.03
CA MET A 531 -18.28 4.90 -1.81
C MET A 531 -19.77 5.09 -2.17
N LEU A 532 -20.37 6.24 -1.87
CA LEU A 532 -21.72 6.55 -2.31
C LEU A 532 -21.80 6.55 -3.84
N SER A 533 -20.91 7.30 -4.49
CA SER A 533 -20.83 7.42 -5.95
C SER A 533 -20.66 6.07 -6.63
N THR A 534 -19.71 5.27 -6.16
CA THR A 534 -19.42 3.93 -6.69
C THR A 534 -20.60 2.99 -6.45
N GLY A 535 -21.17 2.99 -5.24
CA GLY A 535 -22.29 2.14 -4.88
C GLY A 535 -23.53 2.38 -5.73
N VAL A 536 -23.90 3.65 -5.99
CA VAL A 536 -25.05 3.96 -6.86
C VAL A 536 -24.76 3.66 -8.33
N GLN A 537 -23.56 3.96 -8.82
CA GLN A 537 -23.17 3.65 -10.21
C GLN A 537 -23.16 2.15 -10.51
N ILE A 538 -22.75 1.32 -9.55
CA ILE A 538 -22.86 -0.14 -9.70
C ILE A 538 -24.33 -0.54 -9.64
N LEU A 539 -25.09 -0.05 -8.66
CA LEU A 539 -26.52 -0.40 -8.49
C LEU A 539 -27.37 -0.12 -9.75
N ASP A 540 -27.11 1.00 -10.43
CA ASP A 540 -27.77 1.39 -11.70
C ASP A 540 -27.61 0.37 -12.83
N ARG A 541 -26.55 -0.46 -12.79
CA ARG A 541 -26.36 -1.54 -13.77
C ARG A 541 -27.37 -2.67 -13.61
N ILE A 542 -27.97 -2.81 -12.43
CA ILE A 542 -28.83 -3.96 -12.06
C ILE A 542 -30.28 -3.54 -11.82
N ILE A 543 -30.50 -2.35 -11.25
CA ILE A 543 -31.81 -1.80 -10.90
C ILE A 543 -31.92 -0.42 -11.55
N ASP A 544 -33.05 -0.15 -12.22
CA ASP A 544 -33.33 1.17 -12.78
C ASP A 544 -33.55 2.19 -11.66
N ILE A 545 -32.46 2.85 -11.25
CA ILE A 545 -32.43 3.86 -10.19
C ILE A 545 -32.14 5.26 -10.73
N LYS A 546 -32.10 5.42 -12.04
CA LYS A 546 -31.87 6.69 -12.73
C LYS A 546 -33.18 7.46 -12.90
N LYS A 547 -33.10 8.79 -12.90
CA LYS A 547 -34.24 9.70 -13.17
C LYS A 547 -34.15 10.36 -14.54
#